data_AF-A0A653BSF3-F1
#
_entry.id   AF-A0A653BSF3-F1
#
_cell.length_a   1.000
_cell.length_b   1.000
_cell.length_c   1.000
_cell.angle_alpha   90.00
_cell.angle_beta   90.00
_cell.angle_gamma   90.00
#
_symmetry.space_group_name_H-M   'P 1'
#
loop_
_entity.id
_entity.type
_entity.pdbx_description
1 polymer ?
#
loop_
_entity_poly.entity_id
_entity_poly.type
_entity_poly.pdbx_seq_one_letter_code
_entity_poly.pdbx_strand_id
1 'polypeptide(L)'
;MICTSSSYALAVSSTQDDSKEQCITQKLSINLRRLNNTYAPCQPDKADEVSSSDEHGETVPDFPQANSPLMLRINAQTVTSAVGADGVRLLVGDVVWGKIRGFPWWPGKILTMTNSSNQGPQAHVAWYGSSTSSLMQCDQLSHYLDNFKFLYNRKKKGPYKEAVKQATMEARENAENRVRQPLGNSPSHNIIQVVPPALASPREIDVVS
;
A
#
# COMPACT_ATOMS: atom_id res chain seq x y z
N MET A 1 16.38 -0.52 18.04
CA MET A 1 15.23 0.36 17.75
C MET A 1 13.99 -0.32 18.29
N ILE A 2 13.64 0.08 19.52
CA ILE A 2 12.67 -0.60 20.36
C ILE A 2 11.42 0.28 20.34
N CYS A 3 10.28 -0.35 20.10
CA CYS A 3 8.97 0.26 20.21
C CYS A 3 8.83 0.96 21.57
N THR A 4 8.58 2.26 21.60
CA THR A 4 8.13 2.94 22.81
C THR A 4 6.65 3.27 22.69
N SER A 5 5.92 2.51 23.51
CA SER A 5 4.55 2.72 23.93
C SER A 5 4.27 4.18 24.29
N SER A 6 3.11 4.70 23.89
CA SER A 6 2.50 5.85 24.55
C SER A 6 1.15 5.42 25.11
N SER A 7 1.16 5.23 26.42
CA SER A 7 0.04 4.82 27.27
C SER A 7 -1.08 5.86 27.28
N TYR A 8 -2.32 5.41 27.13
CA TYR A 8 -3.47 6.07 27.74
C TYR A 8 -4.03 5.13 28.80
N ALA A 9 -3.87 5.51 30.07
CA ALA A 9 -4.41 4.81 31.21
C ALA A 9 -5.93 5.07 31.30
N LEU A 10 -6.73 4.01 31.26
CA LEU A 10 -8.08 3.99 31.81
C LEU A 10 -8.22 2.73 32.65
N ALA A 11 -8.42 2.93 33.95
CA ALA A 11 -8.68 1.88 34.93
C ALA A 11 -10.11 1.32 34.72
N VAL A 12 -10.24 0.01 34.59
CA VAL A 12 -11.51 -0.73 34.75
C VAL A 12 -11.19 -2.09 35.40
N SER A 13 -11.86 -2.37 36.53
CA SER A 13 -11.81 -3.61 37.29
C SER A 13 -12.79 -4.67 36.77
N SER A 14 -12.37 -5.95 36.85
CA SER A 14 -13.16 -7.20 36.88
C SER A 14 -13.99 -7.54 35.62
N THR A 15 -14.10 -8.77 35.10
CA THR A 15 -14.03 -10.13 35.65
C THR A 15 -13.36 -11.10 34.66
N GLN A 16 -12.82 -12.18 35.23
CA GLN A 16 -12.12 -13.33 34.64
C GLN A 16 -13.06 -14.21 33.76
N ASP A 17 -12.59 -14.62 32.58
CA ASP A 17 -13.04 -15.85 31.89
C ASP A 17 -11.84 -16.48 31.15
N ASP A 18 -11.56 -17.73 31.51
CA ASP A 18 -10.37 -18.50 31.17
C ASP A 18 -10.67 -19.36 29.94
N SER A 19 -10.09 -19.04 28.78
CA SER A 19 -10.12 -19.92 27.60
C SER A 19 -8.72 -19.97 27.00
N LYS A 20 -8.04 -21.10 27.24
CA LYS A 20 -6.66 -21.36 26.85
C LYS A 20 -6.55 -21.55 25.33
N GLU A 21 -6.28 -20.48 24.60
CA GLU A 21 -5.73 -20.59 23.25
C GLU A 21 -4.22 -20.83 23.35
N GLN A 22 -3.80 -22.07 23.09
CA GLN A 22 -2.38 -22.37 22.85
C GLN A 22 -1.97 -21.77 21.51
N CYS A 23 -1.50 -20.54 21.52
CA CYS A 23 -0.85 -19.96 20.36
C CYS A 23 0.50 -20.68 20.14
N ILE A 24 0.70 -21.24 18.95
CA ILE A 24 1.99 -21.80 18.55
C ILE A 24 2.93 -20.62 18.29
N THR A 25 3.62 -20.13 19.33
CA THR A 25 4.65 -19.10 19.15
C THR A 25 5.91 -19.76 18.59
N GLN A 26 6.04 -19.84 17.26
CA GLN A 26 7.32 -20.13 16.64
C GLN A 26 8.22 -18.90 16.79
N LYS A 27 9.19 -18.98 17.69
CA LYS A 27 10.17 -17.93 17.92
C LYS A 27 11.16 -17.89 16.75
N LEU A 28 10.91 -17.00 15.79
CA LEU A 28 11.85 -16.70 14.72
C LEU A 28 12.99 -15.82 15.27
N SER A 29 14.13 -16.43 15.59
CA SER A 29 15.34 -15.69 15.95
C SER A 29 16.15 -15.34 14.71
N ILE A 30 16.41 -14.05 14.49
CA ILE A 30 17.36 -13.59 13.46
C ILE A 30 18.71 -13.35 14.15
N ASN A 31 19.76 -14.07 13.71
CA ASN A 31 21.08 -14.00 14.30
C ASN A 31 21.89 -12.86 13.64
N LEU A 32 22.05 -11.73 14.33
CA LEU A 32 22.67 -10.51 13.77
C LEU A 32 24.21 -10.56 13.66
N ARG A 33 24.84 -11.72 13.90
CA ARG A 33 26.31 -11.86 13.96
C ARG A 33 27.02 -11.86 12.60
N ARG A 34 26.38 -11.42 11.50
CA ARG A 34 26.97 -11.34 10.15
C ARG A 34 26.78 -9.98 9.49
N LEU A 35 27.03 -8.90 10.22
CA LEU A 35 27.27 -7.59 9.61
C LEU A 35 28.56 -7.03 10.20
N ASN A 36 29.68 -7.54 9.71
CA ASN A 36 30.97 -6.87 9.81
C ASN A 36 31.72 -7.12 8.49
N ASN A 37 32.39 -6.07 8.01
CA ASN A 37 33.00 -5.89 6.68
C ASN A 37 31.98 -5.60 5.55
N THR A 38 32.06 -4.50 4.79
CA THR A 38 33.26 -3.87 4.22
C THR A 38 32.98 -2.40 3.94
N TYR A 39 33.66 -1.48 4.64
CA TYR A 39 33.94 -0.14 4.12
C TYR A 39 35.45 -0.03 3.95
N ALA A 40 35.94 -0.27 2.74
CA ALA A 40 37.26 0.15 2.32
C ALA A 40 37.08 1.24 1.25
N PRO A 41 37.58 2.47 1.45
CA PRO A 41 37.49 3.54 0.47
C PRO A 41 38.44 3.27 -0.71
N CYS A 42 37.95 3.47 -1.94
CA CYS A 42 38.80 3.50 -3.14
C CYS A 42 39.67 4.77 -3.16
N GLN A 43 40.98 4.62 -3.32
CA GLN A 43 41.90 5.67 -3.78
C GLN A 43 42.85 5.08 -4.85
N PRO A 44 43.19 5.82 -5.92
CA PRO A 44 44.07 5.36 -6.99
C PRO A 44 45.53 5.83 -6.83
N ASP A 45 46.40 5.15 -7.59
CA ASP A 45 47.67 5.58 -8.20
C ASP A 45 49.06 5.18 -7.62
N LYS A 46 49.81 4.54 -8.55
CA LYS A 46 51.26 4.58 -8.89
C LYS A 46 52.29 3.58 -8.30
N ALA A 47 52.75 2.72 -9.22
CA ALA A 47 54.12 2.31 -9.59
C ALA A 47 55.28 2.44 -8.57
N ASP A 48 55.94 1.33 -8.24
CA ASP A 48 57.23 0.86 -8.80
C ASP A 48 57.84 -0.30 -7.96
N GLU A 49 58.38 -1.31 -8.65
CA GLU A 49 59.49 -2.25 -8.34
C GLU A 49 59.90 -2.56 -6.86
N VAL A 50 59.83 -3.83 -6.44
CA VAL A 50 60.96 -4.77 -6.20
C VAL A 50 60.54 -6.01 -5.38
N SER A 51 60.88 -7.19 -5.93
CA SER A 51 61.30 -8.48 -5.33
C SER A 51 60.93 -8.85 -3.87
N SER A 52 60.30 -10.01 -3.67
CA SER A 52 60.94 -11.20 -3.05
C SER A 52 59.91 -12.32 -2.84
N SER A 53 60.35 -13.55 -3.14
CA SER A 53 59.68 -14.85 -3.07
C SER A 53 59.08 -15.19 -1.71
N ASP A 54 57.99 -15.99 -1.69
CA ASP A 54 57.92 -17.22 -0.89
C ASP A 54 56.70 -18.09 -1.24
N GLU A 55 56.95 -19.39 -1.32
CA GLU A 55 56.04 -20.45 -1.75
C GLU A 55 55.24 -20.99 -0.55
N HIS A 56 53.90 -21.03 -0.66
CA HIS A 56 53.10 -22.04 0.04
C HIS A 56 51.80 -22.30 -0.72
N GLY A 57 51.65 -23.53 -1.21
CA GLY A 57 50.38 -24.02 -1.72
C GLY A 57 49.42 -24.29 -0.57
N GLU A 58 48.26 -23.67 -0.61
CA GLU A 58 47.06 -24.17 0.07
C GLU A 58 45.92 -24.23 -0.93
N THR A 59 45.58 -25.47 -1.30
CA THR A 59 44.37 -25.83 -2.04
C THR A 59 43.15 -25.41 -1.22
N VAL A 60 42.45 -24.38 -1.68
CA VAL A 60 41.17 -23.95 -1.12
C VAL A 60 40.16 -25.11 -1.31
N PRO A 61 39.51 -25.62 -0.25
CA PRO A 61 38.45 -26.60 -0.41
C PRO A 61 37.30 -25.98 -1.23
N ASP A 62 36.95 -26.62 -2.34
CA ASP A 62 35.82 -26.24 -3.18
C ASP A 62 34.52 -26.42 -2.36
N PHE A 63 34.01 -25.31 -1.82
CA PHE A 63 32.75 -25.32 -1.08
C PHE A 63 31.61 -25.43 -2.09
N PRO A 64 30.73 -26.46 -1.99
CA PRO A 64 29.63 -26.61 -2.92
C PRO A 64 28.78 -25.35 -2.91
N GLN A 65 28.60 -24.77 -4.10
CA GLN A 65 27.91 -23.52 -4.35
C GLN A 65 26.56 -23.54 -3.63
N ALA A 66 26.39 -22.61 -2.68
CA ALA A 66 25.26 -22.58 -1.77
C ALA A 66 23.95 -22.72 -2.55
N ASN A 67 23.25 -23.82 -2.33
CA ASN A 67 21.90 -24.06 -2.85
C ASN A 67 21.10 -22.77 -2.63
N SER A 68 20.59 -22.20 -3.73
CA SER A 68 19.90 -20.91 -3.73
C SER A 68 18.95 -20.83 -2.54
N PRO A 69 19.00 -19.74 -1.75
CA PRO A 69 18.19 -19.63 -0.54
C PRO A 69 16.75 -19.91 -0.92
N LEU A 70 16.12 -20.89 -0.24
CA LEU A 70 14.73 -21.26 -0.44
C LEU A 70 13.87 -20.00 -0.25
N MET A 71 13.55 -19.32 -1.35
CA MET A 71 12.64 -18.20 -1.34
C MET A 71 11.27 -18.77 -0.99
N LEU A 72 10.86 -18.58 0.26
CA LEU A 72 9.48 -18.74 0.67
C LEU A 72 8.65 -17.79 -0.20
N ARG A 73 8.01 -18.35 -1.23
CA ARG A 73 7.14 -17.62 -2.15
C ARG A 73 5.85 -17.32 -1.40
N ILE A 74 5.84 -16.25 -0.61
CA ILE A 74 4.63 -15.75 0.04
C ILE A 74 3.64 -15.44 -1.09
N ASN A 75 2.56 -16.21 -1.18
CA ASN A 75 1.60 -16.20 -2.28
C ASN A 75 0.55 -15.07 -2.15
N ALA A 76 0.91 -13.95 -1.54
CA ALA A 76 0.03 -12.80 -1.42
C ALA A 76 0.04 -12.01 -2.74
N GLN A 77 -1.03 -12.12 -3.51
CA GLN A 77 -1.18 -11.35 -4.75
C GLN A 77 -1.65 -9.95 -4.41
N THR A 78 -0.91 -8.92 -4.82
CA THR A 78 -1.37 -7.54 -4.68
C THR A 78 -2.58 -7.31 -5.60
N VAL A 79 -3.60 -6.63 -5.09
CA VAL A 79 -4.80 -6.28 -5.85
C VAL A 79 -4.99 -4.77 -5.82
N THR A 80 -5.60 -4.21 -6.85
CA THR A 80 -5.85 -2.77 -6.94
C THR A 80 -7.19 -2.38 -6.35
N SER A 81 -8.11 -3.33 -6.20
CA SER A 81 -9.46 -3.11 -5.68
C SER A 81 -10.04 -4.33 -4.98
N ALA A 82 -10.95 -4.10 -4.04
CA ALA A 82 -11.80 -5.15 -3.44
C ALA A 82 -13.14 -4.55 -2.98
N VAL A 83 -14.07 -5.39 -2.54
CA VAL A 83 -15.39 -4.96 -2.05
C VAL A 83 -15.35 -4.76 -0.53
N GLY A 84 -15.82 -3.60 -0.08
CA GLY A 84 -15.95 -3.25 1.33
C GLY A 84 -17.17 -3.88 2.01
N ALA A 85 -17.32 -3.63 3.32
CA ALA A 85 -18.45 -4.06 4.15
C ALA A 85 -19.82 -3.58 3.65
N ASP A 86 -19.83 -2.45 2.95
CA ASP A 86 -21.00 -1.79 2.37
C ASP A 86 -21.28 -2.21 0.92
N GLY A 87 -20.53 -3.17 0.38
CA GLY A 87 -20.65 -3.61 -1.01
C GLY A 87 -20.02 -2.64 -2.02
N VAL A 88 -19.38 -1.55 -1.56
CA VAL A 88 -18.72 -0.57 -2.42
C VAL A 88 -17.33 -1.06 -2.80
N ARG A 89 -16.91 -0.80 -4.05
CA ARG A 89 -15.54 -1.11 -4.49
C ARG A 89 -14.58 -0.10 -3.87
N LEU A 90 -13.66 -0.60 -3.06
CA LEU A 90 -12.53 0.12 -2.47
C LEU A 90 -11.30 -0.03 -3.37
N LEU A 91 -10.54 1.04 -3.50
CA LEU A 91 -9.30 1.11 -4.27
C LEU A 91 -8.14 1.52 -3.38
N VAL A 92 -6.91 1.21 -3.81
CA VAL A 92 -5.71 1.79 -3.20
C VAL A 92 -5.78 3.31 -3.29
N GLY A 93 -5.49 3.98 -2.18
CA GLY A 93 -5.59 5.43 -2.02
C GLY A 93 -6.94 5.91 -1.49
N ASP A 94 -7.96 5.06 -1.41
CA ASP A 94 -9.26 5.46 -0.86
C ASP A 94 -9.20 5.74 0.63
N VAL A 95 -10.00 6.73 1.02
CA VAL A 95 -10.31 7.03 2.41
C VAL A 95 -11.46 6.13 2.83
N VAL A 96 -11.30 5.45 3.97
CA VAL A 96 -12.26 4.48 4.49
C VAL A 96 -12.48 4.66 5.99
N TRP A 97 -13.63 4.19 6.47
CA TRP A 97 -13.86 3.90 7.88
C TRP A 97 -13.42 2.47 8.18
N GLY A 98 -12.65 2.27 9.24
CA GLY A 98 -12.30 0.94 9.73
C GLY A 98 -12.81 0.69 11.14
N LYS A 99 -13.23 -0.54 11.41
CA LYS A 99 -13.69 -0.98 12.73
C LYS A 99 -12.67 -1.89 13.41
N ILE A 100 -11.96 -1.35 14.41
CA ILE A 100 -11.10 -2.14 15.29
C ILE A 100 -11.86 -2.45 16.60
N ARG A 101 -11.61 -3.62 17.20
CA ARG A 101 -12.17 -3.97 18.53
C ARG A 101 -11.69 -2.99 19.59
N GLY A 102 -12.59 -2.54 20.47
CA GLY A 102 -12.28 -1.56 21.53
C GLY A 102 -12.24 -0.09 21.09
N PHE A 103 -12.21 0.19 19.78
CA PHE A 103 -12.20 1.56 19.24
C PHE A 103 -13.50 1.89 18.50
N PRO A 104 -13.89 3.18 18.40
CA PRO A 104 -14.96 3.59 17.48
C PRO A 104 -14.52 3.35 16.03
N TRP A 105 -15.45 3.47 15.09
CA TRP A 105 -15.09 3.59 13.68
C TRP A 105 -14.11 4.76 13.50
N TRP A 106 -12.95 4.48 12.92
CA TRP A 106 -11.87 5.45 12.76
C TRP A 106 -11.51 5.59 11.27
N PRO A 107 -11.21 6.80 10.78
CA PRO A 107 -10.88 6.98 9.38
C PRO A 107 -9.42 6.62 9.07
N GLY A 108 -9.19 6.00 7.92
CA GLY A 108 -7.87 5.65 7.42
C GLY A 108 -7.77 5.67 5.89
N LYS A 109 -6.55 5.60 5.38
CA LYS A 109 -6.23 5.53 3.94
C LYS A 109 -5.73 4.14 3.59
N ILE A 110 -6.25 3.56 2.51
CA ILE A 110 -5.73 2.31 1.98
C ILE A 110 -4.38 2.57 1.30
N LEU A 111 -3.32 1.97 1.81
CA LEU A 111 -1.97 2.05 1.24
C LEU A 111 -1.72 0.98 0.19
N THR A 112 -2.12 -0.25 0.50
CA THR A 112 -1.99 -1.41 -0.39
C THR A 112 -3.13 -2.39 -0.12
N MET A 113 -3.42 -3.25 -1.09
CA MET A 113 -4.37 -4.35 -0.92
C MET A 113 -3.75 -5.65 -1.43
N THR A 114 -4.04 -6.74 -0.76
CA THR A 114 -3.55 -8.08 -1.09
C THR A 114 -4.69 -9.08 -1.01
N ASN A 115 -4.69 -10.06 -1.90
CA ASN A 115 -5.60 -11.20 -1.81
C ASN A 115 -4.87 -12.34 -1.11
N SER A 116 -5.45 -12.80 0.01
CA SER A 116 -5.00 -14.00 0.70
C SER A 116 -5.85 -15.19 0.25
N SER A 117 -5.22 -16.31 -0.12
CA SER A 117 -5.94 -17.48 -0.65
C SER A 117 -6.98 -18.06 0.32
N ASN A 118 -6.84 -17.79 1.63
CA ASN A 118 -7.62 -18.45 2.68
C ASN A 118 -8.58 -17.52 3.43
N GLN A 119 -8.39 -16.19 3.38
CA GLN A 119 -9.13 -15.23 4.22
C GLN A 119 -9.73 -14.06 3.43
N GLY A 120 -9.67 -14.11 2.09
CA GLY A 120 -10.16 -13.05 1.23
C GLY A 120 -9.20 -11.85 1.14
N PRO A 121 -9.68 -10.73 0.56
CA PRO A 121 -8.87 -9.55 0.33
C PRO A 121 -8.64 -8.75 1.61
N GLN A 122 -7.38 -8.43 1.87
CA GLN A 122 -6.92 -7.57 2.96
C GLN A 122 -6.41 -6.24 2.41
N ALA A 123 -6.53 -5.20 3.23
CA ALA A 123 -6.03 -3.87 2.96
C ALA A 123 -5.10 -3.43 4.10
N HIS A 124 -3.95 -2.87 3.73
CA HIS A 124 -3.07 -2.17 4.66
C HIS A 124 -3.54 -0.72 4.78
N VAL A 125 -4.02 -0.35 5.96
CA VAL A 125 -4.66 0.96 6.20
C VAL A 125 -3.79 1.79 7.14
N ALA A 126 -3.46 3.02 6.73
CA ALA A 126 -2.85 4.02 7.60
C ALA A 126 -3.94 4.87 8.26
N TRP A 127 -3.87 5.06 9.57
CA TRP A 127 -4.91 5.77 10.32
C TRP A 127 -4.64 7.28 10.39
N TYR A 128 -5.64 8.09 10.02
CA TYR A 128 -5.52 9.55 10.17
C TYR A 128 -5.42 9.95 11.63
N GLY A 129 -4.70 11.04 11.92
CA GLY A 129 -4.43 11.49 13.28
C GLY A 129 -3.60 10.50 14.13
N SER A 130 -2.92 9.52 13.49
CA SER A 130 -2.06 8.53 14.13
C SER A 130 -0.83 8.25 13.26
N SER A 131 0.24 7.74 13.86
CA SER A 131 1.39 7.17 13.14
C SER A 131 1.24 5.67 12.87
N THR A 132 0.11 5.09 13.26
CA THR A 132 -0.13 3.66 13.18
C THR A 132 -0.80 3.25 11.87
N SER A 133 -0.56 2.00 11.48
CA SER A 133 -1.26 1.36 10.38
C SER A 133 -1.66 -0.06 10.78
N SER A 134 -2.57 -0.66 10.04
CA SER A 134 -3.08 -2.01 10.35
C SER A 134 -3.43 -2.77 9.08
N LEU A 135 -3.30 -4.08 9.12
CA LEU A 135 -3.83 -4.97 8.10
C LEU A 135 -5.26 -5.34 8.48
N MET A 136 -6.22 -5.02 7.62
CA MET A 136 -7.64 -5.24 7.85
C MET A 136 -8.25 -6.04 6.72
N GLN A 137 -9.24 -6.87 7.04
CA GLN A 137 -10.08 -7.47 6.00
C GLN A 137 -10.96 -6.39 5.36
N CYS A 138 -11.22 -6.49 4.06
CA CYS A 138 -12.04 -5.49 3.38
C CYS A 138 -13.49 -5.45 3.91
N ASP A 139 -13.99 -6.56 4.48
CA ASP A 139 -15.30 -6.65 5.13
C ASP A 139 -15.44 -5.84 6.44
N GLN A 140 -14.33 -5.32 6.97
CA GLN A 140 -14.28 -4.43 8.14
C GLN A 140 -14.06 -2.97 7.76
N LEU A 141 -14.00 -2.69 6.45
CA LEU A 141 -13.79 -1.36 5.89
C LEU A 141 -15.03 -0.90 5.17
N SER A 142 -15.34 0.39 5.29
CA SER A 142 -16.49 1.00 4.63
C SER A 142 -16.08 2.32 3.99
N HIS A 143 -16.63 2.63 2.81
CA HIS A 143 -16.26 3.81 2.05
C HIS A 143 -16.59 5.09 2.83
N TYR A 144 -15.63 6.03 2.86
CA TYR A 144 -15.67 7.14 3.83
C TYR A 144 -16.83 8.11 3.61
N LEU A 145 -17.02 8.58 2.37
CA LEU A 145 -18.01 9.61 2.04
C LEU A 145 -19.44 9.08 2.17
N ASP A 146 -19.67 7.85 1.70
CA ASP A 146 -21.00 7.24 1.65
C ASP A 146 -21.55 6.99 3.06
N ASN A 147 -20.67 6.60 3.98
CA ASN A 147 -21.06 6.18 5.33
C ASN A 147 -20.77 7.24 6.40
N PHE A 148 -20.33 8.44 6.00
CA PHE A 148 -19.95 9.51 6.92
C PHE A 148 -21.05 9.83 7.94
N LYS A 149 -22.30 9.95 7.49
CA LYS A 149 -23.43 10.33 8.35
C LYS A 149 -23.70 9.31 9.45
N PHE A 150 -23.42 8.03 9.20
CA PHE A 150 -23.72 6.93 10.12
C PHE A 150 -22.55 6.64 11.06
N LEU A 151 -21.32 6.67 10.55
CA LEU A 151 -20.13 6.24 11.28
C LEU A 151 -19.45 7.39 12.03
N TYR A 152 -19.73 8.64 11.66
CA TYR A 152 -19.18 9.80 12.35
C TYR A 152 -19.79 10.00 13.74
N ASN A 153 -18.93 9.94 14.76
CA ASN A 153 -19.32 10.23 16.13
C ASN A 153 -19.11 11.71 16.48
N ARG A 154 -20.16 12.52 16.36
CA ARG A 154 -20.12 13.96 16.64
C ARG A 154 -19.66 14.30 18.07
N LYS A 155 -19.93 13.42 19.05
CA LYS A 155 -19.64 13.63 20.48
C LYS A 155 -18.16 13.49 20.82
N LYS A 156 -17.39 12.74 20.01
CA LYS A 156 -15.94 12.55 20.22
C LYS A 156 -15.18 13.86 19.98
N LYS A 157 -14.03 14.00 20.63
CA LYS A 157 -13.15 15.19 20.61
C LYS A 157 -11.69 14.76 20.46
N GLY A 158 -10.77 15.72 20.39
CA GLY A 158 -9.33 15.48 20.34
C GLY A 158 -8.90 14.80 19.02
N PRO A 159 -7.99 13.82 19.07
CA PRO A 159 -7.40 13.20 17.88
C PRO A 159 -8.42 12.67 16.87
N TYR A 160 -9.59 12.23 17.33
CA TYR A 160 -10.66 11.77 16.45
C TYR A 160 -11.16 12.87 15.49
N LYS A 161 -11.32 14.10 15.98
CA LYS A 161 -11.80 15.21 15.15
C LYS A 161 -10.76 15.63 14.13
N GLU A 162 -9.49 15.65 14.52
CA GLU A 162 -8.38 15.93 13.60
C GLU A 162 -8.26 14.84 12.53
N ALA A 163 -8.38 13.56 12.93
CA ALA A 163 -8.41 12.44 11.99
C ALA A 163 -9.56 12.57 10.98
N VAL A 164 -10.77 12.92 11.44
CA VAL A 164 -11.92 13.15 10.56
C VAL A 164 -11.70 14.34 9.63
N LYS A 165 -11.10 15.44 10.11
CA LYS A 165 -10.81 16.62 9.28
C LYS A 165 -9.83 16.29 8.16
N GLN A 166 -8.72 15.61 8.48
CA GLN A 166 -7.73 15.16 7.50
C GLN A 166 -8.37 14.23 6.46
N ALA A 167 -9.13 13.23 6.92
CA ALA A 167 -9.82 12.29 6.05
C ALA A 167 -10.86 12.97 5.15
N THR A 168 -11.61 13.96 5.66
CA THR A 168 -12.59 14.70 4.85
C THR A 168 -11.93 15.50 3.74
N MET A 169 -10.80 16.15 4.04
CA MET A 169 -10.05 16.94 3.06
C MET A 169 -9.58 16.06 1.90
N GLU A 170 -8.91 14.95 2.21
CA GLU A 170 -8.37 14.04 1.19
C GLU A 170 -9.47 13.27 0.46
N ALA A 171 -10.53 12.83 1.14
CA ALA A 171 -11.63 12.11 0.49
C ALA A 171 -12.34 12.97 -0.56
N ARG A 172 -12.51 14.27 -0.29
CA ARG A 172 -13.08 15.22 -1.24
C ARG A 172 -12.16 15.46 -2.43
N GLU A 173 -10.86 15.67 -2.16
CA GLU A 173 -9.86 15.81 -3.22
C GLU A 173 -9.83 14.58 -4.13
N ASN A 174 -9.83 13.38 -3.56
CA ASN A 174 -9.86 12.13 -4.33
C ASN A 174 -11.13 12.00 -5.18
N ALA A 175 -12.29 12.37 -4.64
CA ALA A 175 -13.55 12.35 -5.37
C ALA A 175 -13.53 13.34 -6.54
N GLU A 176 -13.02 14.55 -6.33
CA GLU A 176 -12.86 15.55 -7.39
C GLU A 176 -11.88 15.09 -8.47
N ASN A 177 -10.73 14.54 -8.07
CA ASN A 177 -9.71 14.03 -8.99
C ASN A 177 -10.22 12.87 -9.86
N ARG A 178 -11.15 12.06 -9.35
CA ARG A 178 -11.81 11.00 -10.12
C ARG A 178 -12.76 11.55 -11.18
N VAL A 179 -13.49 12.61 -10.87
CA VAL A 179 -14.40 13.27 -11.85
C VAL A 179 -13.60 14.02 -12.91
N ARG A 180 -12.44 14.59 -12.55
CA ARG A 180 -11.58 15.36 -13.44
C ARG A 180 -10.69 14.54 -14.38
N GLN A 181 -10.69 13.20 -14.32
CA GLN A 181 -10.02 12.36 -15.34
C GLN A 181 -11.04 11.93 -16.40
N PRO A 182 -11.10 12.60 -17.58
CA PRO A 182 -11.87 12.10 -18.70
C PRO A 182 -11.09 10.94 -19.35
N LEU A 183 -11.79 9.98 -19.99
CA LEU A 183 -11.16 9.09 -20.96
C LEU A 183 -10.41 9.94 -22.00
N GLY A 184 -9.09 10.02 -21.91
CA GLY A 184 -8.34 10.90 -22.80
C GLY A 184 -6.84 10.74 -22.58
N ASN A 185 -6.26 9.79 -23.31
CA ASN A 185 -4.99 9.86 -24.06
C ASN A 185 -4.36 8.47 -24.14
N SER A 186 -4.92 7.61 -24.97
CA SER A 186 -4.18 6.47 -25.51
C SER A 186 -3.30 6.98 -26.66
N PRO A 187 -1.96 6.84 -26.60
CA PRO A 187 -1.09 7.22 -27.70
C PRO A 187 -1.13 6.12 -28.75
N SER A 188 -2.14 6.15 -29.63
CA SER A 188 -2.24 5.17 -30.71
C SER A 188 -2.81 5.81 -31.97
N HIS A 189 -1.87 6.11 -32.87
CA HIS A 189 -2.00 6.30 -34.31
C HIS A 189 -2.66 7.60 -34.82
N ASN A 190 -1.79 8.47 -35.34
CA ASN A 190 -2.12 9.54 -36.27
C ASN A 190 -2.76 8.92 -37.53
N ILE A 191 -4.09 8.85 -37.60
CA ILE A 191 -4.81 8.60 -38.84
C ILE A 191 -5.22 9.97 -39.37
N ILE A 192 -4.55 10.39 -40.44
CA ILE A 192 -4.91 11.54 -41.25
C ILE A 192 -6.35 11.35 -41.71
N GLN A 193 -7.26 12.16 -41.19
CA GLN A 193 -8.66 12.18 -41.61
C GLN A 193 -8.72 12.85 -42.99
N VAL A 194 -8.62 12.04 -44.05
CA VAL A 194 -8.89 12.47 -45.42
C VAL A 194 -10.39 12.81 -45.50
N VAL A 195 -10.69 14.09 -45.70
CA VAL A 195 -12.05 14.60 -45.90
C VAL A 195 -12.62 13.96 -47.17
N PRO A 196 -13.79 13.28 -47.14
CA PRO A 196 -14.41 12.75 -48.35
C PRO A 196 -15.00 13.89 -49.20
N PRO A 197 -14.71 13.98 -50.50
CA PRO A 197 -15.38 14.90 -51.40
C PRO A 197 -16.61 14.22 -51.99
N ALA A 198 -17.82 14.61 -51.58
CA ALA A 198 -19.03 14.59 -52.42
C ALA A 198 -20.29 14.84 -51.58
N LEU A 199 -20.90 16.00 -51.78
CA LEU A 199 -22.35 16.15 -51.91
C LEU A 199 -22.59 17.50 -52.58
N ALA A 200 -22.29 17.53 -53.88
CA ALA A 200 -22.83 18.56 -54.76
C ALA A 200 -24.36 18.45 -54.68
N SER A 201 -24.99 19.48 -54.13
CA SER A 201 -26.44 19.68 -54.16
C SER A 201 -26.73 20.65 -55.31
N PRO A 202 -27.41 20.23 -56.39
CA PRO A 202 -27.74 21.12 -57.50
C PRO A 202 -29.21 21.55 -57.44
N ARG A 203 -29.51 22.82 -57.07
CA ARG A 203 -30.82 23.53 -57.24
C ARG A 203 -30.59 25.04 -57.01
N GLU A 204 -31.14 26.02 -57.73
CA GLU A 204 -32.07 26.11 -58.86
C GLU A 204 -31.65 27.24 -59.81
N ILE A 205 -32.23 27.19 -61.01
CA ILE A 205 -32.12 28.19 -62.08
C ILE A 205 -33.20 29.23 -61.77
N ASP A 206 -32.84 30.51 -61.61
CA ASP A 206 -33.83 31.59 -61.58
C ASP A 206 -33.82 32.30 -62.93
N VAL A 207 -34.89 32.10 -63.69
CA VAL A 207 -35.20 32.80 -64.92
C VAL A 207 -36.07 33.99 -64.53
N VAL A 208 -35.62 35.21 -64.79
CA VAL A 208 -36.54 36.34 -64.92
C VAL A 208 -36.15 37.22 -66.10
N SER A 209 -37.20 37.57 -66.83
CA SER A 209 -37.29 38.11 -68.20
C SER A 209 -36.80 39.54 -68.38
#